data_AF-A0A966Q372-F1
#
_entry.id   AF-A0A966Q372-F1
#
_cell.length_a   1.000
_cell.length_b   1.000
_cell.length_c   1.000
_cell.angle_alpha   90.00
_cell.angle_beta   90.00
_cell.angle_gamma   90.00
#
_symmetry.space_group_name_H-M   'P 1'
#
loop_
_entity.id
_entity.type
_entity.pdbx_description
1 polymer ?
#
loop_
_entity_poly.entity_id
_entity_poly.type
_entity_poly.pdbx_seq_one_letter_code
_entity_poly.pdbx_strand_id
1 'polypeptide(L)'
;MIKHFPITNTDKVCYIYSAKDGEPINYVCTTDFKKSDAPVDIFYRETPHPEFGNRYFGIAPNYEDGSYVIFNADAIERFTFGMVEDNDGDLQYSQYHHNYKSFDNGNMIDGGRDYIRSSGKVEIYIVRDGKMVKNDLTNADDLV
;
A
#
# COMPACT_ATOMS: atom_id res chain seq x y z
N MET A 1 6.82 -11.83 7.40
CA MET A 1 5.87 -10.70 7.64
C MET A 1 5.99 -9.72 6.48
N ILE A 2 5.03 -8.82 6.22
CA ILE A 2 5.20 -7.79 5.17
C ILE A 2 5.89 -6.58 5.79
N LYS A 3 7.02 -6.14 5.22
CA LYS A 3 7.78 -4.99 5.72
C LYS A 3 7.34 -3.72 4.99
N HIS A 4 6.80 -2.79 5.76
CA HIS A 4 6.32 -1.51 5.27
C HIS A 4 7.29 -0.36 5.58
N PHE A 5 7.30 0.65 4.72
CA PHE A 5 8.08 1.88 4.90
C PHE A 5 7.15 3.09 4.72
N PRO A 6 6.30 3.39 5.72
CA PRO A 6 5.37 4.51 5.65
C PRO A 6 6.10 5.84 5.55
N ILE A 7 5.47 6.80 4.87
CA ILE A 7 6.00 8.17 4.71
C ILE A 7 5.47 9.13 5.78
N THR A 8 4.46 8.70 6.54
CA THR A 8 3.88 9.41 7.68
C THR A 8 4.12 8.65 8.99
N ASN A 9 3.91 9.33 10.12
CA ASN A 9 3.80 8.65 11.40
C ASN A 9 2.43 7.96 11.49
N THR A 10 2.39 6.68 11.11
CA THR A 10 1.15 5.89 11.02
C THR A 10 0.42 5.82 12.35
N ASP A 11 1.14 5.67 13.46
CA ASP A 11 0.54 5.59 14.80
C ASP A 11 -0.20 6.88 15.15
N LYS A 12 0.41 8.03 14.82
CA LYS A 12 -0.21 9.34 15.03
C LYS A 12 -1.43 9.54 14.14
N VAL A 13 -1.36 9.12 12.87
CA VAL A 13 -2.51 9.21 11.95
C VAL A 13 -3.65 8.33 12.46
N CYS A 14 -3.39 7.06 12.75
CA CYS A 14 -4.37 6.12 13.26
C CYS A 14 -5.01 6.66 14.55
N TYR A 15 -4.22 7.19 15.49
CA TYR A 15 -4.75 7.79 16.72
C TYR A 15 -5.71 8.96 16.45
N ILE A 16 -5.28 9.94 15.62
CA ILE A 16 -6.06 11.15 15.34
C ILE A 16 -7.38 10.80 14.65
N TYR A 17 -7.32 10.00 13.59
CA TYR A 17 -8.53 9.67 12.82
C TYR A 17 -9.43 8.68 13.55
N SER A 18 -8.88 7.78 14.39
CA SER A 18 -9.74 6.92 15.23
C SER A 18 -10.54 7.73 16.23
N ALA A 19 -9.91 8.72 16.87
CA ALA A 19 -10.59 9.61 17.80
C ALA A 19 -11.63 10.50 17.10
N LYS A 20 -11.33 10.97 15.89
CA LYS A 20 -12.23 11.80 15.09
C LYS A 20 -13.44 11.01 14.59
N ASP A 21 -13.23 9.79 14.12
CA ASP A 21 -14.22 9.01 13.41
C ASP A 21 -14.98 8.04 14.34
N GLY A 22 -14.52 7.88 15.58
CA GLY A 22 -15.17 7.05 16.59
C GLY A 22 -15.02 5.54 16.37
N GLU A 23 -14.11 5.13 15.48
CA GLU A 23 -13.80 3.74 15.17
C GLU A 23 -12.29 3.54 14.94
N PRO A 24 -11.75 2.31 15.05
CA PRO A 24 -10.34 2.05 14.79
C PRO A 24 -9.95 2.32 13.34
N ILE A 25 -8.84 3.04 13.16
CA ILE A 25 -8.16 3.25 11.89
C ILE A 25 -6.89 2.43 11.86
N ASN A 26 -6.64 1.74 10.75
CA ASN A 26 -5.43 0.95 10.55
C ASN A 26 -4.69 1.39 9.29
N TYR A 27 -3.36 1.40 9.35
CA TYR A 27 -2.51 1.57 8.17
C TYR A 27 -2.49 0.27 7.35
N VAL A 28 -2.55 0.42 6.02
CA VAL A 28 -2.63 -0.69 5.07
C VAL A 28 -1.31 -0.87 4.32
N CYS A 29 -0.91 0.17 3.58
CA CYS A 29 0.28 0.15 2.75
C CYS A 29 0.65 1.56 2.27
N THR A 30 1.91 1.74 1.90
CA THR A 30 2.37 2.89 1.13
C THR A 30 2.44 2.52 -0.34
N THR A 31 1.84 3.30 -1.22
CA THR A 31 1.95 3.05 -2.67
C THR A 31 1.72 4.31 -3.52
N ASP A 32 2.20 4.32 -4.76
CA ASP A 32 1.72 5.26 -5.78
C ASP A 32 0.22 5.03 -6.03
N PHE A 33 -0.58 6.10 -5.94
CA PHE A 33 -2.04 6.00 -6.10
C PHE A 33 -2.58 6.71 -7.34
N LYS A 34 -2.26 8.01 -7.49
CA LYS A 34 -2.72 8.83 -8.64
C LYS A 34 -1.59 9.24 -9.59
N LYS A 35 -0.36 9.28 -9.09
CA LYS A 35 0.81 9.82 -9.78
C LYS A 35 2.00 8.93 -9.50
N SER A 36 2.78 8.62 -10.53
CA SER A 36 4.07 7.91 -10.42
C SER A 36 5.04 8.70 -9.56
N ASP A 37 5.80 7.99 -8.72
CA ASP A 37 6.85 8.54 -7.85
C ASP A 37 6.32 9.58 -6.84
N ALA A 38 5.07 9.42 -6.43
CA ALA A 38 4.42 10.23 -5.41
C ALA A 38 3.63 9.30 -4.48
N PRO A 39 4.34 8.45 -3.70
CA PRO A 39 3.70 7.48 -2.85
C PRO A 39 2.83 8.18 -1.79
N VAL A 40 1.81 7.46 -1.34
CA VAL A 40 0.87 7.88 -0.30
C VAL A 40 0.74 6.77 0.72
N ASP A 41 0.40 7.11 1.95
CA ASP A 41 0.00 6.11 2.95
C ASP A 41 -1.51 5.89 2.89
N ILE A 42 -1.91 4.63 2.75
CA ILE A 42 -3.31 4.21 2.72
C ILE A 42 -3.74 3.70 4.09
N PHE A 43 -4.89 4.18 4.54
CA PHE A 43 -5.52 3.83 5.80
C PHE A 43 -6.92 3.28 5.56
N TYR A 44 -7.40 2.47 6.50
CA TYR A 44 -8.68 1.79 6.44
C TYR A 44 -9.48 1.99 7.72
N ARG A 45 -10.80 2.06 7.55
CA ARG A 45 -11.83 2.00 8.59
C ARG A 45 -12.86 0.95 8.18
N GLU A 46 -13.52 0.31 9.15
CA GLU A 46 -14.46 -0.77 8.83
C GLU A 46 -15.78 -0.22 8.28
N THR A 47 -16.28 0.87 8.88
CA THR A 47 -17.54 1.47 8.45
C THR A 47 -17.30 2.59 7.43
N PRO A 48 -18.04 2.63 6.30
CA PRO A 48 -17.94 3.74 5.35
C PRO A 48 -18.03 5.11 6.05
N HIS A 49 -17.13 6.04 5.72
CA HIS A 49 -17.12 7.38 6.32
C HIS A 49 -18.51 8.02 6.17
N PRO A 50 -19.13 8.57 7.23
CA PRO A 50 -20.53 9.01 7.20
C PRO A 50 -20.82 10.09 6.15
N GLU A 51 -19.86 10.97 5.89
CA GLU A 51 -19.96 12.02 4.87
C GLU A 51 -19.56 11.58 3.44
N PHE A 52 -18.50 10.77 3.30
CA PHE A 52 -17.85 10.52 2.01
C PHE A 52 -18.08 9.10 1.47
N GLY A 53 -18.58 8.19 2.29
CA GLY A 53 -18.92 6.81 1.92
C GLY A 53 -17.73 5.87 1.66
N ASN A 54 -16.49 6.34 1.79
CA ASN A 54 -15.30 5.53 1.57
C ASN A 54 -14.83 4.80 2.83
N ARG A 55 -14.21 3.63 2.65
CA ARG A 55 -13.54 2.90 3.74
C ARG A 55 -12.03 3.14 3.73
N TYR A 56 -11.47 3.32 2.54
CA TYR A 56 -10.05 3.61 2.38
C TYR A 56 -9.84 5.08 2.14
N PHE A 57 -8.83 5.65 2.80
CA PHE A 57 -8.37 7.00 2.51
C PHE A 57 -6.86 7.05 2.45
N GLY A 58 -6.35 7.89 1.56
CA GLY A 58 -4.92 8.15 1.42
C GLY A 58 -4.54 9.45 2.12
N ILE A 59 -3.35 9.48 2.69
CA ILE A 59 -2.67 10.71 3.10
C ILE A 59 -1.42 10.87 2.25
N ALA A 60 -1.34 12.01 1.56
CA ALA A 60 -0.16 12.39 0.79
C ALA A 60 0.47 13.67 1.36
N PRO A 61 1.79 13.73 1.53
CA PRO A 61 2.47 14.98 1.78
C PRO A 61 2.43 15.86 0.52
N ASN A 62 2.19 17.15 0.70
CA ASN A 62 2.50 18.16 -0.30
C ASN A 62 3.96 18.57 -0.12
N TYR A 63 4.82 18.22 -1.07
CA TYR A 63 6.25 18.53 -0.99
C TYR A 63 6.56 20.02 -1.23
N GLU A 64 5.62 20.80 -1.74
CA GLU A 64 5.82 22.23 -1.97
C GLU A 64 5.75 23.05 -0.68
N ASP A 65 4.84 22.70 0.23
CA ASP A 65 4.56 23.48 1.44
C ASP A 65 4.60 22.67 2.75
N GLY A 66 4.81 21.35 2.67
CA GLY A 66 4.84 20.45 3.82
C GLY A 66 3.47 20.15 4.45
N SER A 67 2.38 20.59 3.83
CA SER A 67 1.02 20.23 4.24
C SER A 67 0.69 18.79 3.87
N TYR A 68 -0.47 18.30 4.32
CA TYR A 68 -0.97 16.97 3.97
C TYR A 68 -2.33 17.08 3.32
N VAL A 69 -2.58 16.24 2.33
CA VAL A 69 -3.89 16.08 1.69
C VAL A 69 -4.47 14.71 2.02
N ILE A 70 -5.77 14.68 2.28
CA ILE A 70 -6.56 13.47 2.48
C ILE A 70 -7.50 13.26 1.29
N PHE A 71 -7.67 12.02 0.83
CA PHE A 71 -8.54 11.71 -0.30
C PHE A 71 -9.09 10.28 -0.24
N ASN A 72 -10.20 10.03 -0.95
CA ASN A 72 -10.78 8.69 -1.10
C ASN A 72 -9.79 7.76 -1.83
N ALA A 73 -9.50 6.61 -1.22
CA ALA A 73 -8.59 5.61 -1.76
C ALA A 73 -9.22 4.22 -1.96
N ASP A 74 -10.54 4.08 -2.08
CA ASP A 74 -11.22 2.77 -2.22
C ASP A 74 -10.74 1.97 -3.46
N ALA A 75 -10.23 2.66 -4.47
CA ALA A 75 -9.64 1.99 -5.65
C ALA A 75 -8.42 1.11 -5.31
N ILE A 76 -7.84 1.23 -4.11
CA ILE A 76 -6.72 0.39 -3.64
C ILE A 76 -7.03 -1.12 -3.72
N GLU A 77 -8.31 -1.51 -3.57
CA GLU A 77 -8.70 -2.92 -3.66
C GLU A 77 -8.52 -3.51 -5.08
N ARG A 78 -8.34 -2.66 -6.09
CA ARG A 78 -8.09 -3.09 -7.48
C ARG A 78 -6.60 -3.20 -7.79
N PHE A 79 -5.72 -2.84 -6.84
CA PHE A 79 -4.29 -2.83 -7.09
C PHE A 79 -3.68 -4.19 -6.75
N THR A 80 -2.63 -4.54 -7.49
CA THR A 80 -1.81 -5.74 -7.28
C THR A 80 -0.41 -5.36 -6.85
N PHE A 81 0.17 -6.13 -5.95
CA PHE A 81 1.49 -5.90 -5.39
C PHE A 81 2.36 -7.14 -5.60
N GLY A 82 3.45 -6.99 -6.35
CA GLY A 82 4.49 -8.01 -6.41
C GLY A 82 5.37 -7.93 -5.17
N MET A 83 5.52 -9.07 -4.48
CA MET A 83 6.34 -9.20 -3.29
C MET A 83 7.42 -10.26 -3.49
N VAL A 84 8.61 -9.98 -2.98
CA VAL A 84 9.73 -10.93 -2.90
C VAL A 84 10.21 -11.03 -1.46
N GLU A 85 10.83 -12.15 -1.12
CA GLU A 85 11.43 -12.38 0.19
C GLU A 85 12.79 -11.66 0.30
N ASP A 86 13.01 -10.93 1.41
CA ASP A 86 14.29 -10.33 1.74
C ASP A 86 15.23 -11.31 2.47
N ASN A 87 16.37 -10.81 2.95
CA ASN A 87 17.37 -11.62 3.63
C ASN A 87 16.89 -12.25 4.96
N ASP A 88 15.86 -11.67 5.58
CA ASP A 88 15.34 -12.06 6.89
C ASP A 88 14.11 -12.97 6.77
N GLY A 89 13.66 -13.29 5.55
CA GLY A 89 12.44 -14.04 5.31
C GLY A 89 11.17 -13.17 5.29
N ASP A 90 11.31 -11.84 5.30
CA ASP A 90 10.19 -10.91 5.22
C ASP A 90 9.86 -10.55 3.78
N LEU A 91 8.57 -10.31 3.50
CA LEU A 91 8.11 -9.90 2.18
C LEU A 91 8.27 -8.39 2.01
N GLN A 92 8.90 -8.00 0.90
CA GLN A 92 9.03 -6.62 0.48
C GLN A 92 8.46 -6.41 -0.93
N TYR A 93 7.87 -5.24 -1.13
CA TYR A 93 7.38 -4.77 -2.42
C TYR A 93 7.99 -3.41 -2.75
N SER A 94 7.96 -3.07 -4.04
CA SER A 94 8.28 -1.75 -4.55
C SER A 94 7.07 -0.83 -4.28
N GLN A 95 7.25 0.24 -3.51
CA GLN A 95 6.13 1.11 -3.09
C GLN A 95 5.70 2.08 -4.22
N TYR A 96 6.63 2.51 -5.06
CA TYR A 96 6.41 3.45 -6.15
C TYR A 96 7.26 3.06 -7.36
N HIS A 97 7.00 3.64 -8.54
CA HIS A 97 7.58 3.20 -9.81
C HIS A 97 9.10 2.98 -9.77
N HIS A 98 9.89 3.94 -9.28
CA HIS A 98 11.35 3.81 -9.18
C HIS A 98 11.83 3.42 -7.77
N ASN A 99 11.10 2.54 -7.08
CA ASN A 99 11.48 2.02 -5.76
C ASN A 99 12.18 0.66 -5.87
N TYR A 100 13.35 0.66 -6.50
CA TYR A 100 14.18 -0.53 -6.66
C TYR A 100 14.71 -1.02 -5.30
N LYS A 101 14.56 -2.32 -5.06
CA LYS A 101 15.11 -3.01 -3.90
C LYS A 101 15.81 -4.30 -4.34
N SER A 102 16.97 -4.57 -3.77
CA SER A 102 17.68 -5.84 -3.96
C SER A 102 18.23 -6.34 -2.64
N PHE A 103 18.32 -7.66 -2.51
CA PHE A 103 18.70 -8.35 -1.30
C PHE A 103 19.87 -9.30 -1.58
N ASP A 104 20.62 -9.67 -0.54
CA ASP A 104 21.81 -10.53 -0.65
C ASP A 104 21.46 -11.97 -1.05
N ASN A 105 20.22 -12.40 -0.78
CA ASN A 105 19.66 -13.66 -1.28
C ASN A 105 19.45 -13.69 -2.80
N GLY A 106 19.73 -12.59 -3.51
CA GLY A 106 19.62 -12.46 -4.96
C GLY A 106 18.23 -12.06 -5.46
N ASN A 107 17.24 -11.92 -4.57
CA ASN A 107 15.93 -11.40 -4.91
C ASN A 107 15.98 -9.88 -5.11
N MET A 108 15.10 -9.39 -5.95
CA MET A 108 14.97 -7.97 -6.27
C MET A 108 13.54 -7.68 -6.73
N ILE A 109 13.09 -6.45 -6.47
CA ILE A 109 11.77 -5.95 -6.86
C ILE A 109 11.84 -4.47 -7.22
N ASP A 110 11.13 -4.06 -8.28
CA ASP A 110 11.04 -2.69 -8.78
C ASP A 110 9.74 -2.49 -9.57
N GLY A 111 9.37 -1.24 -9.85
CA GLY A 111 8.25 -0.89 -10.72
C GLY A 111 6.96 -0.44 -10.03
N GLY A 112 6.91 -0.50 -8.69
CA GLY A 112 5.73 -0.08 -7.93
C GLY A 112 4.43 -0.75 -8.39
N ARG A 113 3.45 0.09 -8.75
CA ARG A 113 2.16 -0.31 -9.34
C ARG A 113 2.21 -0.41 -10.87
N ASP A 114 3.18 0.23 -11.51
CA ASP A 114 3.20 0.37 -12.96
C ASP A 114 3.60 -0.95 -13.64
N TYR A 115 4.49 -1.70 -13.00
CA TYR A 115 4.83 -3.08 -13.39
C TYR A 115 5.50 -3.81 -12.21
N ILE A 116 5.61 -5.14 -12.35
CA ILE A 116 6.37 -5.98 -11.43
C ILE A 116 7.64 -6.43 -12.15
N ARG A 117 8.78 -5.84 -11.80
CA ARG A 117 10.10 -6.28 -12.26
C ARG A 117 10.85 -6.91 -11.11
N SER A 118 11.28 -8.15 -11.27
CA SER A 118 11.87 -8.91 -10.15
C SER A 118 12.90 -9.96 -10.57
N SER A 119 13.64 -10.44 -9.58
CA SER A 119 14.35 -11.73 -9.61
C SER A 119 13.88 -12.61 -8.46
N GLY A 120 13.99 -13.94 -8.64
CA GLY A 120 13.54 -14.91 -7.65
C GLY A 120 12.04 -15.18 -7.71
N LYS A 121 11.50 -15.79 -6.64
CA LYS A 121 10.09 -16.11 -6.51
C LYS A 121 9.30 -14.85 -6.15
N VAL A 122 8.25 -14.57 -6.92
CA VAL A 122 7.30 -13.47 -6.66
C VAL A 122 6.00 -14.04 -6.12
N GLU A 123 5.45 -13.38 -5.11
CA GLU A 123 4.09 -13.59 -4.65
C GLU A 123 3.25 -12.35 -4.96
N ILE A 124 2.01 -12.56 -5.41
CA ILE A 124 1.08 -11.46 -5.73
C ILE A 124 0.15 -11.26 -4.55
N TYR A 125 -0.02 -10.00 -4.14
CA TYR A 125 -0.91 -9.59 -3.05
C TYR A 125 -1.90 -8.54 -3.55
N ILE A 126 -3.04 -8.47 -2.89
CA ILE A 126 -4.12 -7.48 -3.08
C ILE A 126 -4.58 -6.95 -1.72
N VAL A 127 -5.30 -5.83 -1.70
CA VAL A 127 -5.88 -5.28 -0.47
C VAL A 127 -7.33 -5.72 -0.32
N ARG A 128 -7.71 -6.29 0.84
CA ARG A 128 -9.08 -6.62 1.22
C ARG A 128 -9.29 -6.27 2.68
N ASP A 129 -10.38 -5.57 2.99
CA ASP A 129 -10.80 -5.17 4.34
C ASP A 129 -9.62 -4.64 5.20
N GLY A 130 -8.85 -3.71 4.63
CA GLY A 130 -7.73 -3.07 5.31
C GLY A 130 -6.46 -3.90 5.44
N LYS A 131 -6.35 -5.05 4.77
CA LYS A 131 -5.19 -5.95 4.86
C LYS A 131 -4.66 -6.32 3.49
N MET A 132 -3.33 -6.42 3.38
CA MET A 132 -2.70 -7.07 2.24
C MET A 132 -2.82 -8.58 2.38
N VAL A 133 -3.54 -9.22 1.47
CA VAL A 133 -3.76 -10.67 1.43
C VAL A 133 -3.16 -11.24 0.16
N LYS A 134 -2.64 -12.47 0.25
CA LYS A 134 -2.10 -13.16 -0.91
C LYS A 134 -3.21 -13.39 -1.93
N ASN A 135 -2.94 -13.06 -3.18
CA ASN A 135 -3.85 -13.26 -4.28
C ASN A 135 -3.73 -14.70 -4.77
N ASP A 136 -4.56 -15.59 -4.23
CA ASP A 136 -4.60 -17.01 -4.61
C ASP A 136 -5.32 -17.24 -5.95
N LEU A 137 -5.55 -16.21 -6.76
CA LEU A 137 -6.10 -16.36 -8.11
C LEU A 137 -5.13 -17.17 -8.97
N THR A 138 -5.43 -18.47 -9.11
CA THR A 138 -4.68 -19.46 -9.89
C THR A 138 -4.96 -19.38 -11.39
N ASN A 139 -5.83 -18.48 -11.86
CA ASN A 139 -6.24 -18.44 -13.26
C ASN A 139 -6.00 -17.06 -13.88
N ALA A 140 -5.28 -17.07 -15.01
CA ALA A 140 -4.95 -15.89 -15.80
C ALA A 140 -6.18 -15.17 -16.41
N ASP A 141 -7.38 -15.75 -16.31
CA ASP A 141 -8.62 -15.22 -16.90
C ASP A 141 -9.29 -14.14 -16.04
N ASP A 142 -8.85 -13.94 -14.79
CA ASP A 142 -9.38 -12.89 -13.90
C ASP A 142 -8.56 -11.57 -13.96
N LEU A 143 -7.58 -11.52 -14.85
CA LEU A 143 -6.77 -10.34 -15.17
C LEU A 143 -7.13 -9.82 -16.57
N VAL A 144 -8.39 -9.39 -16.75
CA VAL A 144 -8.87 -8.73 -17.98
C VAL A 144 -9.50 -7.39 -17.66
#